data_AF-A0A7J9FYC3-F1
#
_entry.id   AF-A0A7J9FYC3-F1
#
_cell.length_a   1.000
_cell.length_b   1.000
_cell.length_c   1.000
_cell.angle_alpha   90.00
_cell.angle_beta   90.00
_cell.angle_gamma   90.00
#
_symmetry.space_group_name_H-M   'P 1'
#
loop_
_entity.id
_entity.type
_entity.pdbx_description
1 polymer ?
#
loop_
_entity_poly.entity_id
_entity_poly.type
_entity_poly.pdbx_seq_one_letter_code
_entity_poly.pdbx_strand_id
1 'polypeptide(L)'
;MKKVLIQNNEQLELVREEIRVSSLFSHPNLLPLLDHAIIAIKPTQEGSWNHEAYLLFPVHLDGTLLDNSNSMKAKKEFFSTSDVLQIFRQLCAGLKHMHGLVPPYAHNDVKPGNVLLTRRKGQAPIAILMDFGSARPARKQIRSRSEALQLQEWASEHCSAPFRAPELWDCPSDADIDERTDIWSLGCTLYAIM
;
A
#
# COMPACT_ATOMS: atom_id res chain seq x y z
N MET A 1 -6.71 11.47 9.12
CA MET A 1 -5.76 11.23 10.22
C MET A 1 -5.84 9.76 10.59
N LYS A 2 -4.73 9.03 10.56
CA LYS A 2 -4.61 7.65 11.05
C LYS A 2 -4.08 7.69 12.48
N LYS A 3 -4.77 7.01 13.40
CA LYS A 3 -4.35 6.85 14.81
C LYS A 3 -3.95 5.39 15.02
N VAL A 4 -2.79 5.14 15.60
CA VAL A 4 -2.29 3.80 15.93
C VAL A 4 -2.00 3.72 17.43
N LEU A 5 -2.52 2.69 18.10
CA LEU A 5 -2.23 2.40 19.51
C LEU A 5 -1.07 1.40 19.58
N ILE A 6 -0.09 1.66 20.44
CA ILE A 6 1.18 0.91 20.48
C ILE A 6 1.40 0.32 21.88
N GLN A 7 1.57 -1.00 21.95
CA GLN A 7 1.79 -1.75 23.20
C GLN A 7 3.26 -2.08 23.42
N ASN A 8 3.96 -2.47 22.36
CA ASN A 8 5.30 -3.02 22.44
C ASN A 8 6.26 -2.30 21.48
N ASN A 9 7.56 -2.56 21.64
CA ASN A 9 8.60 -1.92 20.83
C ASN A 9 8.53 -2.35 19.36
N GLU A 10 8.08 -3.56 19.06
CA GLU A 10 7.97 -4.04 17.68
C GLU A 10 6.94 -3.23 16.88
N GLN A 11 5.75 -3.00 17.45
CA GLN A 11 4.73 -2.12 16.85
C GLN A 11 5.23 -0.69 16.70
N LEU A 12 6.02 -0.20 17.66
CA LEU A 12 6.62 1.13 17.58
C LEU A 12 7.58 1.24 16.39
N GLU A 13 8.43 0.24 16.17
CA GLU A 13 9.36 0.21 15.04
C GLU A 13 8.62 0.10 13.70
N LEU A 14 7.56 -0.70 13.61
CA LEU A 14 6.72 -0.78 12.40
C LEU A 14 6.11 0.59 12.04
N VAL A 15 5.59 1.31 13.04
CA VAL A 15 5.03 2.66 12.81
C VAL A 15 6.10 3.67 12.42
N ARG A 16 7.28 3.61 13.06
CA ARG A 16 8.43 4.46 12.69
C ARG A 16 8.87 4.21 11.26
N GLU A 17 8.90 2.94 10.85
CA GLU A 17 9.24 2.56 9.49
C GLU A 17 8.18 3.04 8.49
N GLU A 18 6.89 2.89 8.78
CA GLU A 18 5.80 3.42 7.94
C GLU A 18 5.93 4.94 7.74
N ILE A 19 6.19 5.70 8.83
CA ILE A 19 6.41 7.15 8.78
C ILE A 19 7.62 7.48 7.90
N ARG A 20 8.74 6.78 8.13
CA ARG A 20 9.98 7.00 7.39
C ARG A 20 9.79 6.74 5.91
N VAL A 21 9.19 5.61 5.56
CA VAL A 21 8.96 5.19 4.16
C VAL A 21 7.97 6.11 3.48
N SER A 22 6.85 6.46 4.13
CA SER A 22 5.88 7.42 3.59
C SER A 22 6.51 8.79 3.29
N SER A 23 7.50 9.21 4.09
CA SER A 23 8.21 10.48 3.90
C SER A 23 9.19 10.47 2.71
N LEU A 24 9.52 9.30 2.14
CA LEU A 24 10.40 9.18 0.98
C LEU A 24 9.71 9.56 -0.33
N PHE A 25 8.37 9.51 -0.37
CA PHE A 25 7.62 9.59 -1.61
C PHE A 25 7.08 11.00 -1.84
N SER A 26 7.37 11.55 -3.02
CA SER A 26 6.83 12.85 -3.46
C SER A 26 6.34 12.74 -4.89
N HIS A 27 5.06 12.39 -5.04
CA HIS A 27 4.44 12.16 -6.35
C HIS A 27 2.92 12.40 -6.29
N PRO A 28 2.29 13.00 -7.32
CA PRO A 28 0.84 13.29 -7.31
C PRO A 28 -0.07 12.07 -7.21
N ASN A 29 0.43 10.88 -7.51
CA ASN A 29 -0.31 9.61 -7.43
C ASN A 29 0.06 8.74 -6.21
N LEU A 30 0.78 9.31 -5.24
CA LEU A 30 1.12 8.68 -3.95
C LEU A 30 0.62 9.59 -2.83
N LEU A 31 -0.06 9.03 -1.83
CA LEU A 31 -0.64 9.83 -0.74
C LEU A 31 0.47 10.47 0.11
N PRO A 32 0.62 11.80 0.17
CA PRO A 32 1.69 12.41 0.93
C PRO A 32 1.38 12.36 2.44
N LEU A 33 2.39 12.02 3.24
CA LEU A 33 2.36 12.24 4.69
C LEU A 33 2.57 13.73 4.96
N LEU A 34 1.56 14.41 5.53
CA LEU A 34 1.61 15.85 5.82
C LEU A 34 2.34 16.14 7.13
N ASP A 35 2.07 15.33 8.15
CA ASP A 35 2.65 15.47 9.48
C ASP A 35 2.52 14.15 10.25
N HIS A 36 3.30 13.99 11.32
CA HIS A 36 3.19 12.86 12.23
C HIS A 36 3.59 13.22 13.66
N ALA A 37 3.04 12.49 14.63
CA ALA A 37 3.44 12.58 16.03
C ALA A 37 3.40 11.22 16.69
N ILE A 38 4.37 10.93 17.56
CA ILE A 38 4.35 9.77 18.47
C ILE A 38 4.37 10.32 19.89
N ILE A 39 3.35 9.97 20.67
CA ILE A 39 3.10 10.53 21.99
C ILE A 39 3.09 9.38 23.01
N ALA A 40 3.89 9.50 24.06
CA ALA A 40 3.81 8.57 25.18
C ALA A 40 2.51 8.78 25.97
N ILE A 41 1.80 7.71 26.27
CA ILE A 41 0.55 7.74 27.05
C ILE A 41 0.72 7.02 28.38
N LYS A 42 0.00 7.48 29.40
CA LYS A 42 -0.05 6.78 30.68
C LYS A 42 -0.85 5.48 30.50
N PRO A 43 -0.38 4.34 31.03
CA PRO A 43 -1.15 3.11 31.02
C PRO A 43 -2.52 3.34 31.66
N THR A 44 -3.59 2.99 30.96
CA THR A 44 -4.95 3.04 31.51
C THR A 44 -5.25 1.72 32.22
N GLN A 45 -6.23 1.71 33.14
CA GLN A 45 -6.64 0.48 33.84
C GLN A 45 -7.20 -0.60 32.90
N GLU A 46 -7.54 -0.24 31.65
CA GLU A 46 -8.10 -1.12 30.61
C GLU A 46 -7.09 -1.53 29.51
N GLY A 47 -5.83 -1.05 29.54
CA GLY A 47 -4.86 -1.43 28.50
C GLY A 47 -3.40 -1.07 28.79
N SER A 48 -2.50 -1.93 28.30
CA SER A 48 -1.03 -1.80 28.41
C SER A 48 -0.40 -0.93 27.30
N TRP A 49 -1.14 0.02 26.75
CA TRP A 49 -0.66 0.89 25.68
C TRP A 49 0.27 1.96 26.25
N ASN A 50 1.44 2.09 25.66
CA ASN A 50 2.48 3.00 26.13
C ASN A 50 2.69 4.20 25.18
N HIS A 51 2.28 4.08 23.91
CA HIS A 51 2.36 5.16 22.93
C HIS A 51 1.13 5.22 22.03
N GLU A 52 0.85 6.40 21.51
CA GLU A 52 -0.07 6.64 20.40
C GLU A 52 0.68 7.32 19.26
N ALA A 53 0.47 6.87 18.03
CA ALA A 53 0.98 7.52 16.84
C ALA A 53 -0.15 8.12 16.00
N TYR A 54 0.12 9.30 15.45
CA TYR A 54 -0.78 10.07 14.60
C TYR A 54 -0.09 10.33 13.28
N LEU A 55 -0.71 9.94 12.18
CA LEU A 55 -0.25 10.25 10.83
C LEU A 55 -1.33 11.09 10.12
N LEU A 56 -0.93 12.27 9.64
CA LEU A 56 -1.80 13.23 9.00
C LEU A 56 -1.65 13.14 7.48
N PHE A 57 -2.77 12.99 6.78
CA PHE A 57 -2.85 12.84 5.33
C PHE A 57 -3.92 13.78 4.77
N PRO A 58 -3.84 14.17 3.48
CA PRO A 58 -4.95 14.83 2.81
C PRO A 58 -6.22 13.97 2.83
N VAL A 59 -7.37 14.62 2.88
CA VAL A 59 -8.67 13.92 2.84
C VAL A 59 -9.13 13.80 1.39
N HIS A 60 -9.46 12.57 0.99
CA HIS A 60 -10.06 12.25 -0.31
C HIS A 60 -11.50 11.76 -0.08
N LEU A 61 -12.48 12.60 -0.41
CA LEU A 61 -13.88 12.38 -0.05
C LEU A 61 -14.61 11.37 -0.95
N ASP A 62 -14.07 11.10 -2.15
CA ASP A 62 -14.68 10.15 -3.10
C ASP A 62 -14.38 8.69 -2.75
N GLY A 63 -13.70 8.43 -1.63
CA GLY A 63 -13.41 7.08 -1.13
C GLY A 63 -12.38 6.32 -1.97
N THR A 64 -12.35 5.01 -1.77
CA THR A 64 -11.42 4.12 -2.47
C THR A 64 -11.98 3.65 -3.80
N LEU A 65 -11.11 3.11 -4.66
CA LEU A 65 -11.47 2.43 -5.88
C LEU A 65 -12.35 1.21 -5.59
N LEU A 66 -12.15 0.52 -4.46
CA LEU A 66 -13.02 -0.55 -3.98
C LEU A 66 -14.43 -0.03 -3.66
N ASP A 67 -14.55 1.07 -2.92
CA ASP A 67 -15.85 1.67 -2.56
C ASP A 67 -16.64 2.09 -3.80
N ASN A 68 -15.94 2.70 -4.77
CA ASN A 68 -16.52 3.10 -6.04
C ASN A 68 -16.97 1.87 -6.84
N SER A 69 -16.13 0.84 -6.95
CA SER A 69 -16.46 -0.40 -7.67
C SER A 69 -17.68 -1.10 -7.07
N ASN A 70 -17.76 -1.19 -5.74
CA ASN A 70 -18.91 -1.75 -5.04
C ASN A 70 -20.18 -0.93 -5.28
N SER A 71 -20.08 0.40 -5.22
CA SER A 71 -21.21 1.31 -5.45
C SER A 71 -21.73 1.23 -6.89
N MET A 72 -20.83 1.12 -7.88
CA MET A 72 -21.20 0.97 -9.29
C MET A 72 -21.82 -0.40 -9.55
N LYS A 73 -21.23 -1.48 -9.00
CA LYS A 73 -21.78 -2.84 -9.12
C LYS A 73 -23.20 -2.95 -8.56
N ALA A 74 -23.49 -2.31 -7.41
CA ALA A 74 -24.84 -2.25 -6.84
C ALA A 74 -25.86 -1.58 -7.78
N LYS A 75 -25.40 -0.64 -8.62
CA LYS A 75 -26.19 0.06 -9.63
C LYS A 75 -26.15 -0.60 -11.01
N LYS A 76 -25.41 -1.71 -11.17
CA LYS A 76 -25.10 -2.35 -12.47
C LYS A 76 -24.38 -1.41 -13.45
N GLU A 77 -23.55 -0.53 -12.91
CA GLU A 77 -22.68 0.38 -13.65
C GLU A 77 -21.24 -0.13 -13.61
N PHE A 78 -20.42 0.34 -14.55
CA PHE A 78 -19.00 0.02 -14.67
C PHE A 78 -18.21 1.28 -14.99
N PHE A 79 -16.93 1.29 -14.64
CA PHE A 79 -16.04 2.34 -15.11
C PHE A 79 -15.99 2.33 -16.64
N SER A 80 -15.95 3.52 -17.24
CA SER A 80 -15.67 3.61 -18.66
C SER A 80 -14.24 3.12 -18.94
N THR A 81 -13.99 2.54 -20.12
CA THR A 81 -12.63 2.14 -20.51
C THR A 81 -11.64 3.30 -20.41
N SER A 82 -12.08 4.53 -20.71
CA SER A 82 -11.27 5.74 -20.55
C SER A 82 -10.88 5.96 -19.08
N ASP A 83 -11.82 5.84 -18.14
CA ASP A 83 -11.53 5.99 -16.71
C ASP A 83 -10.59 4.90 -16.21
N VAL A 84 -10.81 3.64 -16.61
CA VAL A 84 -9.94 2.51 -16.26
C VAL A 84 -8.50 2.78 -16.72
N LEU A 85 -8.32 3.20 -17.98
CA LEU A 85 -6.99 3.51 -18.53
C LEU A 85 -6.33 4.71 -17.82
N GLN A 86 -7.11 5.73 -17.43
CA GLN A 86 -6.58 6.88 -16.69
C GLN A 86 -6.17 6.51 -15.27
N ILE A 87 -6.95 5.69 -14.59
CA ILE A 87 -6.60 5.15 -13.26
C ILE A 87 -5.33 4.31 -13.38
N PHE A 88 -5.29 3.36 -14.31
CA PHE A 88 -4.14 2.48 -14.53
C PHE A 88 -2.86 3.27 -14.81
N ARG A 89 -2.91 4.24 -15.73
CA ARG A 89 -1.77 5.12 -16.06
C ARG A 89 -1.23 5.84 -14.83
N GLN A 90 -2.11 6.33 -13.96
CA GLN A 90 -1.74 7.04 -12.74
C GLN A 90 -1.10 6.13 -11.69
N LEU A 91 -1.62 4.91 -11.52
CA LEU A 91 -1.00 3.91 -10.66
C LEU A 91 0.38 3.49 -11.18
N CYS A 92 0.53 3.29 -12.49
CA CYS A 92 1.83 3.06 -13.12
C CYS A 92 2.81 4.21 -12.84
N ALA A 93 2.36 5.47 -12.88
CA ALA A 93 3.22 6.61 -12.59
C ALA A 93 3.68 6.64 -11.12
N GLY A 94 2.78 6.35 -10.17
CA GLY A 94 3.12 6.23 -8.75
C GLY A 94 4.10 5.08 -8.47
N LEU A 95 3.84 3.89 -9.00
CA LEU A 95 4.73 2.74 -8.83
C LEU A 95 6.09 2.98 -9.50
N LYS A 96 6.13 3.56 -10.71
CA LYS A 96 7.38 3.96 -11.37
C LYS A 96 8.22 4.90 -10.49
N HIS A 97 7.58 5.82 -9.76
CA HIS A 97 8.29 6.69 -8.82
C HIS A 97 8.93 5.88 -7.69
N MET A 98 8.19 4.99 -7.03
CA MET A 98 8.72 4.13 -5.94
C MET A 98 9.83 3.19 -6.43
N HIS A 99 9.60 2.54 -7.58
CA HIS A 99 10.53 1.60 -8.20
C HIS A 99 11.79 2.28 -8.74
N GLY A 100 11.74 3.59 -8.98
CA GLY A 100 12.86 4.39 -9.48
C GLY A 100 13.77 4.99 -8.39
N LEU A 101 13.45 4.81 -7.10
CA LEU A 101 14.30 5.28 -6.00
C LEU A 101 15.61 4.49 -5.89
N VAL A 102 16.56 5.02 -5.13
CA VAL A 102 17.82 4.35 -4.79
C VAL A 102 17.95 4.25 -3.27
N PRO A 103 17.74 3.06 -2.66
CA PRO A 103 17.32 1.81 -3.31
C PRO A 103 15.85 1.84 -3.79
N PRO A 104 15.45 0.98 -4.74
CA PRO A 104 14.07 0.89 -5.20
C PRO A 104 13.17 0.34 -4.09
N TYR A 105 11.93 0.83 -4.02
CA TYR A 105 10.93 0.38 -3.05
C TYR A 105 9.75 -0.29 -3.75
N ALA A 106 9.26 -1.39 -3.19
CA ALA A 106 8.01 -2.03 -3.61
C ALA A 106 6.92 -1.70 -2.58
N HIS A 107 5.67 -1.56 -3.05
CA HIS A 107 4.50 -1.30 -2.21
C HIS A 107 4.01 -2.56 -1.48
N ASN A 108 4.05 -3.72 -2.15
CA ASN A 108 3.65 -5.06 -1.70
C ASN A 108 2.16 -5.27 -1.33
N ASP A 109 1.36 -4.20 -1.25
CA ASP A 109 -0.08 -4.30 -1.01
C ASP A 109 -0.93 -3.45 -1.98
N VAL A 110 -0.59 -3.47 -3.27
CA VAL A 110 -1.39 -2.77 -4.31
C VAL A 110 -2.71 -3.51 -4.52
N LYS A 111 -3.83 -2.84 -4.20
CA LYS A 111 -5.19 -3.37 -4.34
C LYS A 111 -6.21 -2.24 -4.46
N PRO A 112 -7.44 -2.48 -4.96
CA PRO A 112 -8.48 -1.44 -5.06
C PRO A 112 -8.78 -0.72 -3.74
N GLY A 113 -8.64 -1.40 -2.59
CA GLY A 113 -8.84 -0.79 -1.27
C GLY A 113 -7.76 0.22 -0.88
N ASN A 114 -6.58 0.17 -1.50
CA ASN A 114 -5.46 1.07 -1.24
C ASN A 114 -5.30 2.13 -2.33
N VAL A 115 -6.31 2.32 -3.18
CA VAL A 115 -6.32 3.37 -4.20
C VAL A 115 -7.44 4.34 -3.88
N LEU A 116 -7.10 5.55 -3.48
CA LEU A 116 -8.04 6.65 -3.31
C LEU A 116 -8.39 7.24 -4.67
N LEU A 117 -9.65 7.63 -4.84
CA LEU A 117 -10.10 8.38 -6.00
C LEU A 117 -10.38 9.84 -5.62
N THR A 118 -10.22 10.73 -6.59
CA THR A 118 -10.72 12.10 -6.51
C THR A 118 -11.36 12.48 -7.82
N ARG A 119 -12.63 12.86 -7.78
CA ARG A 119 -13.42 13.23 -8.95
C ARG A 119 -13.56 14.74 -9.00
N ARG A 120 -13.37 15.30 -10.19
CA ARG A 120 -13.64 16.70 -10.49
C ARG A 120 -14.60 16.75 -11.67
N LYS A 121 -15.58 17.64 -11.62
CA LYS A 121 -16.61 17.73 -12.67
C LYS A 121 -15.95 17.97 -14.02
N GLY A 122 -16.23 17.09 -14.98
CA GLY A 122 -15.69 17.17 -16.34
C GLY A 122 -14.22 16.75 -16.50
N GLN A 123 -13.61 16.14 -15.48
CA GLN A 123 -12.23 15.65 -15.53
C GLN A 123 -12.18 14.14 -15.25
N ALA A 124 -11.14 13.48 -15.76
CA ALA A 124 -10.85 12.10 -15.42
C ALA A 124 -10.60 11.95 -13.90
N PRO A 125 -10.94 10.80 -13.31
CA PRO A 125 -10.65 10.53 -11.91
C PRO A 125 -9.14 10.57 -11.66
N ILE A 126 -8.76 11.20 -10.55
CA ILE A 126 -7.38 11.18 -10.05
C ILE A 126 -7.23 9.96 -9.13
N ALA A 127 -6.24 9.11 -9.39
CA ALA A 127 -5.98 7.91 -8.59
C ALA A 127 -4.71 8.12 -7.75
N ILE A 128 -4.80 7.80 -6.45
CA ILE A 128 -3.73 8.04 -5.48
C ILE A 128 -3.55 6.76 -4.66
N LEU A 129 -2.36 6.16 -4.75
CA LEU A 129 -2.00 4.98 -3.97
C LEU A 129 -1.71 5.39 -2.52
N MET A 130 -2.20 4.62 -1.56
CA MET A 130 -2.04 4.85 -0.12
C MET A 130 -1.62 3.57 0.59
N ASP A 131 -1.33 3.70 1.89
CA ASP A 131 -0.99 2.59 2.80
C ASP A 131 0.39 1.96 2.52
N PHE A 132 1.43 2.69 2.93
CA PHE A 132 2.83 2.26 2.77
C PHE A 132 3.33 1.39 3.94
N GLY A 133 2.44 0.85 4.78
CA GLY A 133 2.82 0.00 5.91
C GLY A 133 3.54 -1.30 5.50
N SER A 134 3.27 -1.81 4.30
CA SER A 134 3.94 -2.99 3.72
C SER A 134 5.07 -2.64 2.76
N ALA A 135 5.35 -1.34 2.56
CA ALA A 135 6.36 -0.90 1.62
C ALA A 135 7.77 -1.12 2.19
N ARG A 136 8.68 -1.66 1.37
CA ARG A 136 10.07 -1.95 1.77
C ARG A 136 11.00 -1.92 0.56
N PRO A 137 12.34 -1.94 0.74
CA PRO A 137 13.27 -2.12 -0.37
C PRO A 137 12.87 -3.32 -1.23
N ALA A 138 12.75 -3.09 -2.54
CA ALA A 138 12.11 -4.03 -3.46
C ALA A 138 12.94 -5.30 -3.69
N ARG A 139 14.26 -5.15 -3.76
CA ARG A 139 15.16 -6.20 -4.24
C ARG A 139 15.71 -7.02 -3.09
N LYS A 140 15.39 -8.31 -3.06
CA LYS A 140 15.89 -9.28 -2.10
C LYS A 140 16.43 -10.51 -2.83
N GLN A 141 17.70 -10.82 -2.58
CA GLN A 141 18.31 -12.07 -3.01
C GLN A 141 17.93 -13.16 -2.02
N ILE A 142 17.32 -14.23 -2.52
CA ILE A 142 17.02 -15.44 -1.77
C ILE A 142 18.04 -16.50 -2.17
N ARG A 143 18.78 -17.02 -1.20
CA ARG A 143 19.87 -17.98 -1.39
C ARG A 143 19.76 -19.20 -0.49
N SER A 144 18.69 -19.30 0.30
CA SER A 144 18.41 -20.47 1.13
C SER A 144 16.91 -20.72 1.29
N ARG A 145 16.56 -21.96 1.66
CA ARG A 145 15.18 -22.32 2.00
C ARG A 145 14.65 -21.54 3.20
N SER A 146 15.51 -21.22 4.17
CA SER A 146 15.12 -20.44 5.35
C SER A 146 14.73 -19.01 4.96
N GLU A 147 15.51 -18.36 4.09
CA GLU A 147 15.19 -17.02 3.58
C GLU A 147 13.89 -16.99 2.76
N ALA A 148 13.65 -18.03 1.96
CA ALA A 148 12.42 -18.21 1.21
C ALA A 148 11.20 -18.32 2.14
N LEU A 149 11.29 -19.16 3.19
CA LEU A 149 10.23 -19.33 4.17
C LEU A 149 9.94 -18.03 4.95
N GLN A 150 10.98 -17.31 5.38
CA GLN A 150 10.82 -16.01 6.04
C GLN A 150 10.13 -14.98 5.13
N LEU A 151 10.45 -14.98 3.83
CA LEU A 151 9.77 -14.11 2.87
C LEU A 151 8.29 -14.50 2.69
N GLN A 152 7.98 -15.79 2.63
CA GLN A 152 6.59 -16.28 2.54
C GLN A 152 5.79 -15.92 3.78
N GLU A 153 6.35 -16.12 4.97
CA GLU A 153 5.72 -15.77 6.25
C GLU A 153 5.46 -14.26 6.33
N TRP A 154 6.46 -13.44 6.00
CA TRP A 154 6.28 -11.98 5.93
C TRP A 154 5.19 -11.59 4.93
N ALA A 155 5.18 -12.17 3.72
CA ALA A 155 4.18 -11.87 2.71
C ALA A 155 2.77 -12.32 3.15
N SER A 156 2.70 -13.38 3.98
CA SER A 156 1.45 -13.88 4.54
C SER A 156 0.74 -12.83 5.40
N GLU A 157 1.51 -12.03 6.12
CA GLU A 157 1.04 -10.99 7.05
C GLU A 157 0.86 -9.63 6.37
N HIS A 158 1.69 -9.30 5.37
CA HIS A 158 1.78 -7.94 4.82
C HIS A 158 1.14 -7.76 3.43
N CYS A 159 0.92 -8.85 2.69
CA CYS A 159 0.35 -8.79 1.33
C CYS A 159 -1.06 -9.37 1.32
N SER A 160 -2.03 -8.66 0.73
CA SER A 160 -3.39 -9.18 0.59
C SER A 160 -3.44 -10.40 -0.34
N ALA A 161 -3.90 -11.54 0.18
CA ALA A 161 -3.89 -12.83 -0.51
C ALA A 161 -4.40 -12.80 -1.98
N PRO A 162 -5.52 -12.11 -2.34
CA PRO A 162 -6.01 -12.11 -3.72
C PRO A 162 -5.12 -11.34 -4.72
N PHE A 163 -4.23 -10.48 -4.22
CA PHE A 163 -3.34 -9.62 -5.01
C PHE A 163 -1.87 -10.02 -4.89
N ARG A 164 -1.56 -11.06 -4.08
CA ARG A 164 -0.20 -11.52 -3.81
C ARG A 164 0.37 -12.25 -5.02
N ALA A 165 1.58 -11.84 -5.42
CA ALA A 165 2.31 -12.43 -6.54
C ALA A 165 2.69 -13.91 -6.29
N PRO A 166 2.74 -14.76 -7.33
CA PRO A 166 2.98 -16.20 -7.18
C PRO A 166 4.34 -16.52 -6.53
N GLU A 167 5.37 -15.74 -6.82
CA GLU A 167 6.71 -15.87 -6.22
C GLU A 167 6.75 -15.58 -4.71
N LEU A 168 5.68 -15.01 -4.15
CA LEU A 168 5.48 -14.83 -2.71
C LEU A 168 4.62 -15.94 -2.08
N TRP A 169 3.96 -16.77 -2.89
CA TRP A 169 3.23 -17.95 -2.43
C TRP A 169 4.11 -19.19 -2.39
N ASP A 170 4.88 -19.42 -3.44
CA ASP A 170 5.88 -20.49 -3.53
C ASP A 170 7.24 -19.88 -3.87
N CYS A 171 7.92 -19.38 -2.84
CA CYS A 171 9.18 -18.68 -3.01
C CYS A 171 10.32 -19.68 -3.28
N PRO A 172 11.03 -19.58 -4.42
CA PRO A 172 12.17 -20.46 -4.70
C PRO A 172 13.31 -20.23 -3.70
N SER A 173 14.08 -21.28 -3.40
CA SER A 173 15.22 -21.19 -2.47
C SER A 173 16.47 -20.53 -3.08
N ASP A 174 16.46 -20.27 -4.39
CA ASP A 174 17.46 -19.51 -5.11
C ASP A 174 16.75 -18.64 -6.17
N ALA A 175 16.50 -17.38 -5.84
CA ALA A 175 15.80 -16.44 -6.71
C ALA A 175 16.10 -14.99 -6.30
N ASP A 176 15.95 -14.08 -7.26
CA ASP A 176 15.96 -12.64 -7.02
C ASP A 176 14.53 -12.11 -7.09
N ILE A 177 14.00 -11.71 -5.95
CA ILE A 177 12.69 -11.08 -5.82
C ILE A 177 12.87 -9.58 -5.92
N ASP A 178 12.03 -8.91 -6.69
CA ASP A 178 12.14 -7.50 -7.00
C ASP A 178 10.77 -6.81 -7.09
N GLU A 179 10.76 -5.56 -7.54
CA GLU A 179 9.57 -4.71 -7.66
C GLU A 179 8.46 -5.27 -8.58
N ARG A 180 8.72 -6.34 -9.35
CA ARG A 180 7.72 -6.96 -10.22
C ARG A 180 6.56 -7.60 -9.47
N THR A 181 6.70 -7.85 -8.17
CA THR A 181 5.58 -8.26 -7.31
C THR A 181 4.42 -7.27 -7.37
N ASP A 182 4.71 -5.96 -7.39
CA ASP A 182 3.69 -4.91 -7.52
C ASP A 182 3.02 -4.92 -8.90
N ILE A 183 3.71 -5.36 -9.94
CA ILE A 183 3.16 -5.42 -11.31
C ILE A 183 2.09 -6.51 -11.40
N TRP A 184 2.29 -7.64 -10.72
CA TRP A 184 1.25 -8.65 -10.55
C TRP A 184 0.04 -8.07 -9.83
N SER A 185 0.24 -7.46 -8.67
CA SER A 185 -0.82 -6.87 -7.86
C SER A 185 -1.59 -5.76 -8.60
N LEU A 186 -0.88 -4.97 -9.41
CA LEU A 186 -1.47 -3.97 -10.31
C LEU A 186 -2.34 -4.62 -11.40
N GLY A 187 -1.90 -5.74 -11.98
CA GLY A 187 -2.69 -6.52 -12.94
C GLY A 187 -3.99 -7.04 -12.33
N CYS A 188 -3.92 -7.60 -11.11
CA CYS A 188 -5.11 -8.00 -10.35
C CYS A 188 -6.04 -6.82 -10.04
N THR A 189 -5.47 -5.67 -9.68
CA THR A 189 -6.22 -4.42 -9.42
C THR A 189 -6.95 -3.93 -10.67
N LEU A 190 -6.31 -3.99 -11.84
CA LEU A 190 -6.92 -3.65 -13.12
C LEU A 190 -8.07 -4.60 -13.45
N TYR A 191 -7.84 -5.91 -13.32
CA TYR A 191 -8.87 -6.92 -13.57
C TYR A 191 -10.11 -6.74 -12.68
N ALA A 192 -9.91 -6.32 -11.42
CA ALA A 192 -11.00 -6.14 -10.46
C ALA A 192 -11.96 -4.98 -10.79
N ILE A 193 -11.56 -4.05 -11.66
CA ILE A 193 -12.34 -2.84 -12.01
C ILE A 193 -12.82 -2.82 -13.46
N MET A 194 -12.49 -3.87 -14.22
CA MET A 194 -13.02 -4.13 -15.57
C MET A 194 -14.34 -4.89 -15.49
#